data_AF-A0A482REK0-F1
#
_entry.id   AF-A0A482REK0-F1
#
_cell.length_a   1.000
_cell.length_b   1.000
_cell.length_c   1.000
_cell.angle_alpha   90.00
_cell.angle_beta   90.00
_cell.angle_gamma   90.00
#
_symmetry.space_group_name_H-M   'P 1'
#
loop_
_entity.id
_entity.type
_entity.pdbx_description
1 polymer ?
#
loop_
_entity_poly.entity_id
_entity_poly.type
_entity_poly.pdbx_seq_one_letter_code
_entity_poly.pdbx_strand_id
1 'polypeptide(L)'
;MSARARGRACTHLCMRARAHLTGAGMMTRVSSQFEKTRKVSGPRALQPSQWGMLCPSDTPEGEACGLVKNLSLLTHVTVDQDPTPLRQLCFDIGTPSALFAPARARARVRAQTMQRAY
;
A
#
# COMPACT_ATOMS: atom_id res chain seq x y z
N MET A 1 27.69 -6.47 8.17
CA MET A 1 27.56 -5.70 9.43
C MET A 1 26.53 -4.60 9.17
N SER A 2 25.38 -4.42 9.80
CA SER A 2 24.75 -4.94 11.02
C SER A 2 23.24 -4.72 10.84
N ALA A 3 22.43 -5.77 10.82
CA ALA A 3 20.97 -5.69 10.77
C ALA A 3 20.43 -5.71 12.21
N ARG A 4 19.95 -4.56 12.69
CA ARG A 4 19.33 -4.42 14.01
C ARG A 4 17.87 -4.87 13.93
N ALA A 5 17.64 -6.16 14.10
CA ALA A 5 16.31 -6.74 14.25
C ALA A 5 15.67 -6.22 15.54
N ARG A 6 14.71 -5.31 15.43
CA ARG A 6 13.80 -4.95 16.52
C ARG A 6 12.37 -5.19 16.10
N GLY A 7 11.69 -5.99 16.92
CA GLY A 7 10.24 -5.96 17.09
C GLY A 7 9.49 -6.91 16.16
N ARG A 8 8.98 -8.01 16.74
CA ARG A 8 7.67 -8.65 16.48
C ARG A 8 7.58 -9.98 17.26
N ALA A 9 7.62 -9.90 18.58
CA ALA A 9 7.46 -11.06 19.47
C ALA A 9 5.99 -11.27 19.90
N CYS A 10 5.01 -10.85 19.10
CA CYS A 10 3.59 -10.86 19.50
C CYS A 10 2.68 -11.76 18.64
N THR A 11 3.20 -12.46 17.62
CA THR A 11 2.36 -13.23 16.68
C THR A 11 2.18 -14.71 17.05
N HIS A 12 2.79 -15.24 18.11
CA HIS A 12 2.93 -16.69 18.27
C HIS A 12 2.07 -17.42 19.31
N LEU A 13 1.23 -16.78 20.15
CA LEU A 13 0.72 -17.54 21.31
C LEU A 13 -0.74 -17.37 21.78
N CYS A 14 -1.74 -17.06 20.93
CA CYS A 14 -3.14 -17.16 21.40
C CYS A 14 -4.21 -17.32 20.30
N MET A 15 -4.06 -18.25 19.35
CA MET A 15 -5.24 -18.73 18.58
C MET A 15 -5.85 -19.95 19.27
N ARG A 16 -6.37 -19.77 20.49
CA ARG A 16 -7.27 -20.78 21.09
C ARG A 16 -8.65 -20.60 20.47
N ALA A 17 -8.95 -21.42 19.46
CA ALA A 17 -10.23 -21.91 18.91
C ALA A 17 -11.58 -21.26 19.31
N ARG A 18 -11.67 -19.95 19.56
CA ARG A 18 -12.94 -19.25 19.81
C ARG A 18 -13.29 -18.48 18.54
N ALA A 19 -14.15 -19.11 17.73
CA ALA A 19 -14.66 -18.72 16.42
C ALA A 19 -13.61 -18.65 15.28
N HIS A 20 -13.80 -19.49 14.26
CA HIS A 20 -13.04 -19.45 12.99
C HIS A 20 -12.97 -18.02 12.39
N LEU A 21 -14.04 -17.24 12.58
CA LEU A 21 -14.15 -15.84 12.16
C LEU A 21 -13.15 -14.92 12.86
N THR A 22 -12.85 -15.13 14.14
CA THR A 22 -11.90 -14.30 14.88
C THR A 22 -10.47 -14.54 14.41
N GLY A 23 -10.12 -15.78 14.04
CA GLY A 23 -8.83 -16.09 13.42
C GLY A 23 -8.66 -15.40 12.06
N ALA A 24 -9.69 -15.47 11.20
CA ALA A 24 -9.70 -14.78 9.91
C ALA A 24 -9.59 -13.25 10.06
N GLY A 25 -10.36 -12.65 10.99
CA GLY A 25 -10.35 -11.21 11.24
C GLY A 25 -9.04 -10.68 11.84
N MET A 26 -8.21 -11.52 12.45
CA MET A 26 -6.85 -11.12 12.88
C MET A 26 -5.84 -11.15 11.73
N MET A 27 -6.02 -12.03 10.75
CA MET A 27 -5.13 -12.13 9.58
C MET A 27 -5.39 -11.03 8.54
N THR A 28 -6.65 -10.62 8.37
CA THR A 28 -7.06 -9.60 7.38
C THR A 28 -7.01 -8.17 7.92
N ARG A 29 -6.49 -7.98 9.14
CA ARG A 29 -6.45 -6.68 9.81
C ARG A 29 -5.35 -5.77 9.26
N VAL A 30 -5.74 -4.57 8.83
CA VAL A 30 -4.83 -3.52 8.39
C VAL A 30 -4.86 -2.36 9.40
N SER A 31 -3.70 -2.03 9.95
CA SER A 31 -3.54 -0.90 10.88
C SER A 31 -2.88 0.30 10.17
N SER A 32 -3.52 1.46 10.23
CA SER A 32 -2.90 2.72 9.83
C SER A 32 -1.74 3.09 10.77
N GLN A 33 -0.66 3.68 10.22
CA GLN A 33 0.47 4.20 11.00
C GLN A 33 0.16 5.55 11.68
N PHE A 34 -1.09 6.00 11.62
CA PHE A 34 -1.51 7.26 12.24
C PHE A 34 -1.58 7.15 13.76
N GLU A 35 -1.14 8.22 14.43
CA GLU A 35 -1.16 8.33 15.89
C GLU A 35 -2.60 8.27 16.40
N LYS A 36 -2.88 7.36 17.34
CA LYS A 36 -4.25 7.05 17.79
C LYS A 36 -4.86 8.21 18.58
N THR A 37 -4.01 8.96 19.29
CA THR A 37 -4.39 9.98 20.28
C THR A 37 -4.81 11.33 19.68
N ARG A 38 -4.44 11.65 18.44
CA ARG A 38 -4.88 12.89 17.79
C ARG A 38 -6.25 12.71 17.15
N LYS A 39 -7.23 13.51 17.60
CA LYS A 39 -8.59 13.58 17.04
C LYS A 39 -8.61 14.32 15.70
N VAL A 40 -7.87 13.83 14.72
CA VAL A 40 -7.94 14.31 13.33
C VAL A 40 -8.99 13.48 12.59
N SER A 41 -10.00 14.13 12.02
CA SER A 41 -11.15 13.49 11.37
C SER A 41 -10.83 12.92 9.99
N GLY A 42 -9.83 13.45 9.29
CA GLY A 42 -9.43 13.02 7.95
C GLY A 42 -9.18 11.52 7.79
N PRO A 43 -8.25 10.90 8.56
CA PRO A 43 -7.92 9.48 8.42
C PRO A 43 -8.99 8.52 8.97
N ARG A 44 -9.95 9.03 9.75
CA ARG A 44 -11.05 8.24 10.34
C ARG A 44 -12.26 8.16 9.40
N ALA A 45 -12.42 9.14 8.51
CA ALA A 45 -13.48 9.14 7.52
C ALA A 45 -13.29 7.98 6.50
N LEU A 46 -14.40 7.35 6.13
CA LEU A 46 -14.43 6.37 5.05
C LEU A 46 -14.26 7.11 3.71
N GLN A 47 -13.19 6.79 2.99
CA GLN A 47 -12.96 7.36 1.65
C GLN A 47 -13.65 6.49 0.60
N PRO A 48 -14.32 7.07 -0.42
CA PRO A 48 -15.02 6.29 -1.44
C PRO A 48 -14.08 5.40 -2.27
N SER A 49 -12.78 5.74 -2.36
CA SER A 49 -11.76 4.91 -3.02
C SER A 49 -11.47 3.60 -2.29
N GLN A 50 -11.96 3.41 -1.06
CA GLN A 50 -11.79 2.18 -0.27
C GLN A 50 -12.86 1.13 -0.58
N TRP A 51 -13.86 1.48 -1.38
CA TRP A 51 -14.92 0.57 -1.78
C TRP A 51 -14.37 -0.67 -2.48
N GLY A 52 -14.84 -1.85 -2.09
CA GLY A 52 -14.38 -3.14 -2.62
C GLY A 52 -13.06 -3.63 -2.04
N MET A 53 -12.24 -2.76 -1.43
CA MET A 53 -10.96 -3.16 -0.82
C MET A 53 -11.04 -3.36 0.69
N LEU A 54 -11.80 -2.52 1.40
CA LEU A 54 -11.91 -2.56 2.85
C LEU A 54 -13.37 -2.76 3.27
N CYS A 55 -13.59 -3.56 4.30
CA CYS A 55 -14.92 -3.74 4.88
C CYS A 55 -15.29 -2.47 5.69
N PRO A 56 -16.40 -1.78 5.38
CA PRO A 56 -16.80 -0.58 6.12
C PRO A 56 -17.41 -0.91 7.49
N SER A 57 -17.94 -2.12 7.68
CA SER A 57 -18.67 -2.52 8.89
C SER A 57 -17.78 -3.18 9.96
N ASP A 58 -16.63 -3.71 9.56
CA ASP A 58 -15.75 -4.49 10.45
C ASP A 58 -14.60 -3.62 10.97
N THR A 59 -14.96 -2.64 11.80
CA THR A 59 -14.01 -1.73 12.46
C THR A 59 -14.17 -1.82 13.97
N PRO A 60 -13.06 -1.86 14.75
CA PRO A 60 -13.15 -1.85 16.19
C PRO A 60 -13.73 -0.50 16.67
N GLU A 61 -14.70 -0.60 17.57
CA GLU A 61 -15.31 0.52 18.29
C GLU A 61 -14.24 1.28 19.13
N GLY A 62 -14.39 2.60 19.30
CA GLY A 62 -13.53 3.42 20.17
C GLY A 62 -12.44 4.23 19.46
N GLU A 63 -11.31 4.48 20.13
CA GLU A 63 -10.22 5.35 19.63
C GLU A 63 -9.55 4.81 18.36
N ALA A 64 -9.70 3.52 18.07
CA ALA A 64 -9.19 2.90 16.84
C ALA A 64 -10.21 2.92 15.67
N CYS A 65 -11.43 3.43 15.90
CA CYS A 65 -12.46 3.47 14.87
C CYS A 65 -11.99 4.32 13.66
N GLY A 66 -12.10 3.72 12.47
CA GLY A 66 -11.62 4.28 11.20
C GLY A 66 -10.11 4.15 10.94
N LEU A 67 -9.30 3.80 11.94
CA LEU A 67 -7.84 3.63 11.80
C LEU A 67 -7.42 2.18 11.56
N VAL A 68 -8.18 1.24 12.13
CA VAL A 68 -8.02 -0.19 11.91
C VAL A 68 -9.21 -0.65 11.08
N LYS A 69 -8.92 -1.29 9.95
CA LYS A 69 -9.93 -1.79 9.00
C LYS A 69 -9.54 -3.20 8.58
N ASN A 70 -10.52 -4.01 8.24
CA ASN A 70 -10.27 -5.35 7.69
C ASN A 70 -10.39 -5.32 6.17
N LEU A 71 -9.53 -6.10 5.49
CA LEU A 71 -9.61 -6.34 4.06
C LEU A 71 -10.92 -7.05 3.69
N SER A 72 -11.45 -6.75 2.50
CA SER A 72 -12.59 -7.48 1.95
C SER A 72 -12.20 -8.92 1.55
N LEU A 73 -13.17 -9.82 1.46
CA LEU A 73 -12.92 -11.22 1.08
C LEU A 73 -12.36 -11.38 -0.35
N LEU A 74 -12.56 -10.39 -1.21
CA LEU A 74 -12.15 -10.43 -2.62
C LEU A 74 -10.86 -9.66 -2.90
N THR A 75 -10.24 -9.06 -1.89
CA THR A 75 -9.02 -8.28 -2.12
C THR A 75 -7.81 -9.15 -2.41
N HIS A 76 -7.07 -8.75 -3.44
CA HIS A 76 -5.72 -9.26 -3.69
C HIS A 76 -4.70 -8.17 -3.39
N VAL A 77 -3.74 -8.47 -2.52
CA VAL A 77 -2.56 -7.61 -2.30
C VAL A 77 -1.52 -7.92 -3.35
N THR A 78 -1.19 -6.96 -4.20
CA THR A 78 -0.18 -7.12 -5.25
C THR A 78 1.21 -7.27 -4.63
N VAL A 79 1.99 -8.21 -5.14
CA VAL A 79 3.40 -8.39 -4.79
C VAL A 79 4.29 -7.67 -5.81
N ASP A 80 5.48 -7.25 -5.38
CA ASP A 80 6.45 -6.61 -6.27
C ASP A 80 6.93 -7.61 -7.34
N GLN A 81 6.98 -7.17 -8.60
CA GLN A 81 7.36 -7.97 -9.76
C GLN A 81 8.32 -7.17 -10.62
N ASP A 82 9.24 -7.86 -11.32
CA ASP A 82 10.23 -7.18 -12.16
C ASP A 82 9.55 -6.36 -13.28
N PRO A 83 9.77 -5.03 -13.35
CA PRO A 83 9.16 -4.17 -14.37
C PRO A 83 9.87 -4.26 -15.73
N THR A 84 10.99 -4.98 -15.85
CA THR A 84 11.78 -5.11 -17.09
C THR A 84 10.96 -5.57 -18.32
N PRO A 85 10.17 -6.67 -18.26
CA PRO A 85 9.35 -7.11 -19.41
C PRO A 85 8.27 -6.09 -19.80
N LEU A 86 7.70 -5.38 -18.81
CA LEU A 86 6.71 -4.33 -19.08
C LEU A 86 7.33 -3.14 -19.82
N ARG A 87 8.58 -2.78 -19.47
CA ARG A 87 9.30 -1.72 -20.18
C ARG A 87 9.56 -2.09 -21.63
N GLN A 88 9.99 -3.33 -21.90
CA GLN A 88 10.21 -3.83 -23.27
C GLN A 88 8.93 -3.76 -24.09
N LEU A 89 7.81 -4.24 -23.56
CA LEU A 89 6.52 -4.13 -24.23
C LEU A 89 6.11 -2.68 -24.51
N CYS A 90 6.36 -1.76 -23.58
CA CYS A 90 6.09 -0.33 -23.80
C CYS A 90 6.96 0.26 -24.92
N PHE A 91 8.21 -0.20 -25.09
CA PHE A 91 9.05 0.21 -26.22
C PHE A 91 8.50 -0.32 -27.55
N ASP A 92 8.01 -1.56 -27.56
CA ASP A 92 7.46 -2.19 -28.77
C ASP A 92 6.15 -1.51 -29.22
N ILE A 93 5.35 -0.99 -28.28
CA ILE A 93 4.14 -0.19 -28.55
C ILE A 93 4.48 1.25 -29.02
N GLY A 94 5.76 1.63 -29.04
CA GLY A 94 6.24 2.92 -29.56
C GLY A 94 6.22 4.06 -28.54
N THR A 95 6.17 3.77 -27.23
CA THR A 95 6.27 4.82 -26.22
C THR A 95 7.70 5.39 -26.14
N PRO A 96 7.87 6.72 -26.08
CA PRO A 96 9.19 7.33 -26.07
C PRO A 96 9.96 6.98 -24.79
N SER A 97 11.21 6.56 -24.97
CA SER A 97 12.14 6.12 -23.90
C SER A 97 12.35 7.13 -22.77
N ALA A 98 12.10 8.41 -23.03
CA ALA A 98 12.22 9.49 -22.06
C ALA A 98 11.28 9.35 -20.86
N LEU A 99 10.15 8.63 -20.99
CA LEU A 99 9.20 8.41 -19.90
C LEU A 99 9.65 7.32 -18.92
N PHE A 100 10.44 6.33 -19.33
CA PHE A 100 10.85 5.24 -18.44
C PHE A 100 12.25 5.39 -17.86
N ALA A 101 12.95 6.47 -18.22
CA ALA A 101 14.25 6.78 -17.65
C ALA A 101 14.13 7.07 -16.13
N PRO A 102 15.04 6.55 -15.29
CA PRO A 102 15.06 6.86 -13.85
C PRO A 102 15.13 8.38 -13.66
N ALA A 103 14.50 8.92 -12.61
CA ALA A 103 14.26 10.35 -12.42
C ALA A 103 15.50 11.26 -12.64
N ARG A 104 16.72 10.75 -12.43
CA ARG A 104 17.99 11.44 -12.74
C ARG A 104 18.21 11.77 -14.22
N ALA A 105 17.69 10.96 -15.15
CA ALA A 105 17.87 11.16 -16.59
C ALA A 105 16.77 12.04 -17.22
N ARG A 106 15.58 12.12 -16.60
CA ARG A 106 14.45 12.96 -17.08
C ARG A 106 14.78 14.46 -17.08
N ALA A 107 15.61 14.92 -16.13
CA ALA A 107 16.07 16.31 -16.09
C ALA A 107 17.01 16.66 -17.26
N ARG A 108 17.85 15.72 -17.71
CA ARG A 108 18.80 15.92 -18.81
C ARG A 108 18.11 15.93 -20.17
N VAL A 109 17.12 15.05 -20.38
CA VAL A 109 16.41 14.97 -21.68
C VAL A 109 15.53 16.20 -21.91
N ARG A 110 14.83 16.73 -20.88
CA ARG A 110 14.06 17.99 -21.01
C ARG A 110 14.94 19.19 -21.35
N ALA A 111 16.16 19.26 -20.80
CA ALA A 111 17.11 20.31 -21.16
C ALA A 111 17.59 20.17 -22.62
N GLN A 112 17.82 18.95 -23.10
CA GLN A 112 18.30 18.70 -24.47
C GLN A 112 17.21 18.84 -25.54
N THR A 113 15.94 18.52 -25.25
CA THR A 113 14.85 18.78 -26.20
C THR A 113 14.45 20.25 -26.24
N MET A 114 14.59 21.02 -25.14
CA MET A 114 14.42 22.48 -25.19
C MET A 114 15.52 23.19 -25.97
N GLN A 115 16.77 22.69 -25.95
CA GLN A 115 17.88 23.27 -26.71
C GLN A 115 17.82 23.02 -28.23
N ARG A 116 16.95 22.11 -28.70
CA ARG A 116 16.70 21.86 -30.13
C ARG A 116 15.43 22.52 -30.66
N ALA A 117 14.64 23.13 -29.78
CA ALA A 117 13.39 23.83 -30.12
C ALA A 117 13.57 25.36 -30.19
N TYR A 118 14.82 25.84 -30.18
CA TYR A 118 15.21 27.23 -30.41
C TYR A 118 16.33 27.27 -31.45
#